data_AF-A0A971K2V9-F1
#
_entry.id   AF-A0A971K2V9-F1
#
_cell.length_a   1.000
_cell.length_b   1.000
_cell.length_c   1.000
_cell.angle_alpha   90.00
_cell.angle_beta   90.00
_cell.angle_gamma   90.00
#
_symmetry.space_group_name_H-M   'P 1'
#
loop_
_entity.id
_entity.type
_entity.pdbx_description
1 polymer ?
#
loop_
_entity_poly.entity_id
_entity_poly.type
_entity_poly.pdbx_seq_one_letter_code
_entity_poly.pdbx_strand_id
1 'polypeptide(L)' 'MNNDIIKEIKKLKEERNAIIVSHNYQVGEVQDLADIVGDSFALSRHCASVDAEVIVFCGVHFMAESAKILS' A
#
# COMPACT_ATOMS: atom_id res chain seq x y z
N MET A 1 -2.28 -3.96 17.28
CA MET A 1 -2.46 -2.54 16.89
C MET A 1 -3.58 -1.84 17.67
N ASN A 2 -3.44 -0.53 17.92
CA ASN A 2 -4.47 0.29 18.57
C ASN A 2 -5.67 0.51 17.61
N ASN A 3 -6.90 0.23 18.06
CA ASN A 3 -8.12 0.35 17.25
C ASN A 3 -8.35 1.77 16.71
N ASP A 4 -7.89 2.80 17.42
CA ASP A 4 -8.02 4.19 16.98
C ASP A 4 -7.13 4.48 15.76
N ILE A 5 -5.92 3.89 15.74
CA ILE A 5 -4.99 4.01 14.60
C ILE A 5 -5.56 3.34 13.35
N ILE A 6 -6.13 2.14 13.49
CA ILE A 6 -6.76 1.42 12.36
C ILE A 6 -7.90 2.23 11.75
N LYS A 7 -8.75 2.82 12.59
CA LYS A 7 -9.86 3.67 12.14
C LYS A 7 -9.36 4.89 11.37
N GLU A 8 -8.33 5.56 11.90
CA GLU A 8 -7.77 6.74 11.26
C GLU A 8 -7.11 6.42 9.93
N ILE A 9 -6.38 5.30 9.83
CA ILE A 9 -5.81 4.83 8.56
C ILE A 9 -6.91 4.59 7.51
N LYS A 10 -7.99 3.90 7.88
CA LYS A 10 -9.10 3.64 6.95
C LYS A 10 -9.78 4.92 6.49
N LYS A 11 -10.04 5.84 7.41
CA LYS A 11 -10.62 7.15 7.11
C LYS A 11 -9.74 7.94 6.13
N LEU A 12 -8.44 8.05 6.42
CA LEU A 12 -7.49 8.75 5.55
C LEU A 12 -7.35 8.07 4.19
N LYS A 13 -7.43 6.75 4.13
CA LYS A 13 -7.40 5.99 2.87
C LYS A 13 -8.54 6.40 1.95
N GLU A 14 -9.76 6.50 2.48
CA GLU A 14 -10.93 6.95 1.73
C GLU A 14 -10.84 8.43 1.34
N GLU A 15 -10.48 9.31 2.28
CA GLU A 15 -10.36 10.76 2.04
C GLU A 15 -9.32 11.12 0.97
N ARG A 16 -8.29 10.28 0.80
CA ARG A 16 -7.19 10.50 -0.14
C ARG A 16 -7.29 9.65 -1.40
N ASN A 17 -8.39 8.91 -1.60
CA ASN A 17 -8.52 7.90 -2.64
C ASN A 17 -7.23 7.06 -2.78
N ALA A 18 -6.73 6.59 -1.64
CA ALA A 18 -5.43 5.95 -1.52
C ALA A 18 -5.55 4.43 -1.58
N ILE A 19 -4.50 3.78 -2.07
CA ILE A 19 -4.30 2.34 -1.92
C ILE A 19 -3.10 2.06 -1.03
N ILE A 20 -3.20 1.02 -0.21
CA ILE A 20 -2.11 0.54 0.64
C ILE A 20 -1.60 -0.77 0.07
N VAL A 21 -0.33 -0.81 -0.31
CA VAL A 21 0.32 -2.00 -0.85
C VAL A 21 1.41 -2.48 0.09
N SER A 22 1.47 -3.79 0.38
CA SER A 22 2.43 -4.32 1.36
C SER A 22 3.29 -5.43 0.77
N HIS A 23 4.59 -5.38 1.05
CA HIS A 23 5.49 -6.48 0.73
C HIS A 23 5.26 -7.67 1.67
N ASN A 24 5.50 -8.89 1.18
CA ASN A 24 5.38 -10.14 1.95
C ASN A 24 6.20 -10.17 3.26
N TYR A 25 7.21 -9.32 3.39
CA TYR A 25 8.09 -9.26 4.56
C TYR A 25 7.63 -8.26 5.63
N GLN A 26 6.54 -7.53 5.41
CA GLN A 26 5.98 -6.65 6.43
C GLN A 26 5.40 -7.44 7.61
N VAL A 27 5.28 -6.78 8.75
CA VAL A 27 4.60 -7.37 9.92
C VAL A 27 3.12 -7.63 9.61
N GLY A 28 2.55 -8.66 10.23
CA GLY A 28 1.17 -9.11 9.95
C GLY A 28 0.13 -8.00 10.08
N GLU A 29 0.27 -7.14 11.09
CA GLU A 29 -0.67 -6.02 11.31
C GLU A 29 -0.66 -4.97 10.17
N VAL A 30 0.44 -4.85 9.42
CA VAL A 30 0.51 -4.01 8.21
C VAL A 30 -0.10 -4.74 7.01
N GLN A 31 0.16 -6.05 6.89
CA GLN A 31 -0.45 -6.88 5.85
C GLN A 31 -1.98 -6.91 5.96
N ASP A 32 -2.52 -6.98 7.18
CA ASP A 32 -3.96 -6.99 7.46
C ASP A 32 -4.67 -5.70 7.04
N LEU A 33 -3.93 -4.58 6.91
CA LEU A 33 -4.46 -3.29 6.47
C LEU A 33 -4.23 -3.00 4.98
N ALA A 34 -3.40 -3.79 4.31
CA ALA A 34 -3.08 -3.59 2.91
C ALA A 34 -4.24 -4.04 2.01
N ASP A 35 -4.46 -3.32 0.92
CA ASP A 35 -5.39 -3.70 -0.14
C ASP A 35 -4.84 -4.89 -0.95
N ILE A 36 -3.50 -4.96 -1.06
CA ILE A 36 -2.80 -6.08 -1.68
C ILE A 36 -1.49 -6.38 -0.94
N VAL A 37 -1.18 -7.67 -0.83
CA VAL A 37 0.09 -8.17 -0.32
C VAL A 37 0.75 -8.98 -1.42
N GLY A 38 2.04 -8.73 -1.68
CA GLY A 38 2.74 -9.44 -2.75
C GLY A 38 4.25 -9.25 -2.77
N ASP A 39 4.88 -9.82 -3.79
CA ASP A 39 6.28 -9.58 -4.12
C ASP A 39 6.45 -8.30 -4.96
N SER A 40 7.70 -7.94 -5.26
CA SER A 40 8.02 -6.72 -5.99
C SER A 40 7.33 -6.61 -7.36
N PHE A 41 7.19 -7.71 -8.09
CA PHE A 41 6.62 -7.70 -9.44
C PHE A 41 5.10 -7.56 -9.39
N ALA A 42 4.44 -8.33 -8.52
CA ALA A 42 3.01 -8.28 -8.32
C ALA A 42 2.56 -6.87 -7.88
N LEU A 43 3.27 -6.27 -6.92
CA LEU A 43 2.96 -4.93 -6.42
C LEU A 43 3.16 -3.86 -7.49
N SER A 44 4.26 -3.91 -8.24
CA SER A 44 4.55 -2.95 -9.31
C SER A 44 3.49 -2.99 -10.41
N ARG A 45 3.07 -4.19 -10.83
CA ARG A 45 2.01 -4.37 -11.82
C ARG A 45 0.65 -3.90 -11.31
N HIS A 46 0.35 -4.14 -10.04
CA HIS A 46 -0.89 -3.68 -9.43
C HIS A 46 -0.93 -2.15 -9.42
N CYS A 47 0.12 -1.49 -8.90
CA CYS A 47 0.22 -0.02 -8.86
C CYS A 47 0.02 0.63 -10.24
N ALA A 48 0.52 0.02 -11.31
CA ALA A 48 0.33 0.49 -12.68
C ALA A 48 -1.11 0.36 -13.22
N SER A 49 -1.93 -0.48 -12.58
CA SER A 49 -3.29 -0.81 -13.03
C SER A 49 -4.39 -0.13 -12.22
N VAL A 50 -4.07 0.48 -11.09
CA VAL A 50 -5.07 1.11 -10.21
C VAL A 50 -5.16 2.61 -10.49
N ASP A 51 -6.39 3.11 -10.53
CA ASP A 51 -6.67 4.55 -10.59
C ASP A 51 -6.83 5.10 -9.16
N ALA A 52 -5.69 5.31 -8.50
CA ALA A 52 -5.62 5.83 -7.13
C ALA A 52 -4.79 7.12 -7.11
N GLU A 53 -5.22 8.11 -6.33
CA GLU A 53 -4.50 9.39 -6.23
C GLU A 53 -3.21 9.25 -5.40
N VAL A 54 -3.22 8.33 -4.43
CA VAL A 54 -2.11 8.11 -3.51
C VAL A 54 -1.82 6.63 -3.37
N ILE A 55 -0.54 6.26 -3.49
CA ILE A 55 -0.05 4.91 -3.23
C ILE A 55 0.78 4.93 -1.95
N VAL A 56 0.29 4.27 -0.91
CA VAL A 56 1.03 4.05 0.34
C VAL A 56 1.78 2.72 0.21
N PHE A 57 3.08 2.81 -0.04
CA PHE A 57 3.92 1.63 -0.27
C PHE A 57 4.59 1.16 1.03
N CYS A 58 4.08 0.08 1.61
CA CYS A 58 4.65 -0.58 2.79
C CYS A 58 5.73 -1.58 2.37
N GLY A 59 6.92 -1.05 2.08
CA GLY A 59 8.08 -1.82 1.64
C GLY A 59 9.38 -1.05 1.82
N VAL A 60 10.34 -1.28 0.93
CA VAL A 60 11.61 -0.56 0.88
C VAL A 60 11.63 0.48 -0.24
N HIS A 61 12.52 1.47 -0.13
CA HIS A 61 12.51 2.68 -0.93
C HIS A 61 12.48 2.44 -2.45
N PHE A 62 13.37 1.59 -2.98
CA PHE A 62 13.45 1.35 -4.43
C PHE A 62 12.17 0.72 -5.02
N MET A 63 11.39 0.01 -4.21
CA MET A 63 10.13 -0.58 -4.65
C MET A 63 9.07 0.51 -4.82
N ALA A 64 9.07 1.51 -3.94
CA ALA A 64 8.21 2.67 -4.08
C ALA A 64 8.59 3.52 -5.31
N GLU A 65 9.90 3.65 -5.60
CA GLU A 65 10.36 4.31 -6.84
C GLU A 65 9.89 3.56 -8.09
N SER A 66 9.99 2.22 -8.08
CA SER A 66 9.51 1.37 -9.17
C SER A 66 8.00 1.53 -9.40
N ALA A 67 7.21 1.58 -8.33
CA ALA A 67 5.78 1.87 -8.42
C ALA A 67 5.54 3.26 -9.03
N LYS A 68 6.27 4.29 -8.59
CA LYS A 68 6.13 5.66 -9.10
C LYS A 68 6.52 5.82 -10.57
N ILE A 69 7.44 4.99 -11.07
CA ILE A 69 7.80 4.97 -12.49
C ILE A 69 6.66 4.40 -13.35
N LEU A 70 5.85 3.49 -12.79
CA LEU A 70 4.80 2.76 -13.50
C LEU A 70 3.39 3.37 -13.33
N SER A 71 3.20 4.28 -12.36
CA SER A 71 1.92 4.93 -12.01
C SER A 71 1.93 6.44 -12.23
#